data_AF-A0A7N2LH79-F1
#
_entry.id   AF-A0A7N2LH79-F1
#
_cell.length_a   1.000
_cell.length_b   1.000
_cell.length_c   1.000
_cell.angle_alpha   90.00
_cell.angle_beta   90.00
_cell.angle_gamma   90.00
#
_symmetry.space_group_name_H-M   'P 1'
#
loop_
_entity.id
_entity.type
_entity.pdbx_description
1 polymer ?
#
loop_
_entity_poly.entity_id
_entity_poly.type
_entity_poly.pdbx_seq_one_letter_code
_entity_poly.pdbx_strand_id
1 'polypeptide(L)'
;MCEVLPGLSFQLEIGMVIKATIKAVKKGRVEFVIAILNACPELVWCVENSTERNIFMLAVLHRQDEVFRLLCKSTAKNSKLAGADKDSNSILHIAAMFEPSAKRNTVPGAAFLMQREAQCIDKGLNRSWAGFVGLSVAGIGEVEED
;
A
#
# COMPACT_ATOMS: atom_id res chain seq x y z
N MET A 1 -35.61 -25.61 -35.81
CA MET A 1 -34.71 -26.03 -34.71
C MET A 1 -33.47 -25.15 -34.83
N CYS A 2 -33.25 -24.24 -33.87
CA CYS A 2 -32.02 -23.44 -33.86
C CYS A 2 -30.91 -24.31 -33.31
N GLU A 3 -29.91 -24.60 -34.12
CA GLU A 3 -28.69 -25.25 -33.65
C GLU A 3 -27.91 -24.26 -32.78
N VAL A 4 -27.63 -24.69 -31.55
CA VAL A 4 -26.80 -23.93 -30.61
C VAL A 4 -25.38 -23.88 -31.19
N LEU A 5 -24.94 -22.67 -31.56
CA LEU A 5 -23.59 -22.45 -32.07
C LEU A 5 -22.56 -22.89 -30.99
N PRO A 6 -21.74 -23.92 -31.23
CA PRO A 6 -20.93 -24.58 -30.20
C PRO A 6 -19.76 -23.75 -29.64
N GLY A 7 -19.56 -22.52 -30.13
CA GLY A 7 -18.55 -21.59 -29.62
C GLY A 7 -19.07 -20.56 -28.62
N LEU A 8 -20.39 -20.35 -28.57
CA LEU A 8 -20.98 -19.27 -27.76
C LEU A 8 -20.97 -19.64 -26.26
N SER A 9 -21.13 -20.92 -25.93
CA SER A 9 -21.08 -21.42 -24.54
C SER A 9 -19.72 -21.21 -23.90
N PHE A 10 -18.63 -21.54 -24.61
CA PHE A 10 -17.26 -21.39 -24.12
C PHE A 10 -16.86 -19.93 -23.93
N GLN A 11 -17.26 -19.04 -24.85
CA GLN A 11 -17.06 -17.59 -24.68
C GLN A 11 -17.87 -17.01 -23.52
N LEU A 12 -19.09 -17.51 -23.29
CA LEU A 12 -19.92 -17.10 -22.17
C LEU A 12 -19.32 -17.54 -20.83
N GLU A 13 -18.80 -18.77 -20.78
CA GLU A 13 -18.11 -19.32 -19.60
C GLU A 13 -16.86 -18.51 -19.25
N ILE A 14 -16.00 -18.22 -20.24
CA ILE A 14 -14.83 -17.35 -20.05
C ILE A 14 -15.26 -15.96 -19.60
N GLY A 15 -16.29 -15.38 -20.21
CA GLY A 15 -16.84 -14.08 -19.83
C GLY A 15 -17.33 -14.03 -18.38
N MET A 16 -17.95 -15.11 -17.89
CA MET A 16 -18.38 -15.24 -16.49
C MET A 16 -17.20 -15.36 -15.53
N VAL A 17 -16.19 -16.16 -15.89
CA VAL A 17 -14.96 -16.32 -15.08
C VAL A 17 -14.20 -15.00 -14.97
N ILE A 18 -14.10 -14.21 -16.04
CA ILE A 18 -13.46 -12.90 -16.03
C ILE A 18 -14.19 -11.96 -15.06
N LYS A 19 -15.52 -11.88 -15.12
CA LYS A 19 -16.33 -11.06 -14.20
C LYS A 19 -16.15 -11.49 -12.75
N ALA A 20 -16.14 -12.80 -12.47
CA ALA A 20 -15.92 -13.32 -11.13
C ALA A 20 -14.52 -12.98 -10.60
N THR A 21 -13.50 -13.13 -11.44
CA THR A 21 -12.10 -12.79 -11.12
C THR A 21 -11.95 -11.31 -10.80
N ILE A 22 -12.49 -10.43 -11.64
CA ILE A 22 -12.51 -8.98 -11.38
C ILE A 22 -13.18 -8.68 -10.04
N LYS A 23 -14.34 -9.28 -9.77
CA LYS A 23 -15.04 -9.06 -8.50
C LYS A 23 -14.26 -9.55 -7.29
N ALA A 24 -13.54 -10.67 -7.42
CA ALA A 24 -12.67 -11.18 -6.37
C ALA A 24 -11.49 -10.24 -6.10
N VAL A 25 -10.86 -9.71 -7.15
CA VAL A 25 -9.78 -8.70 -7.05
C VAL A 25 -10.30 -7.44 -6.34
N LYS A 26 -11.45 -6.90 -6.76
CA LYS A 26 -12.06 -5.71 -6.12
C LYS A 26 -12.37 -5.91 -4.64
N LYS A 27 -12.71 -7.14 -4.25
CA LYS A 27 -13.00 -7.53 -2.86
C LYS A 27 -11.77 -7.94 -2.05
N GLY A 28 -10.59 -8.06 -2.65
CA GLY A 28 -9.39 -8.51 -1.93
C GLY A 28 -9.34 -10.01 -1.61
N ARG A 29 -10.09 -10.86 -2.33
CA ARG A 29 -10.13 -12.32 -2.06
C ARG A 29 -8.91 -13.02 -2.63
N VAL A 30 -7.78 -12.87 -1.94
CA VAL A 30 -6.46 -13.37 -2.32
C VAL A 30 -6.46 -14.86 -2.69
N GLU A 31 -7.04 -15.72 -1.86
CA GLU A 31 -7.06 -17.18 -2.07
C GLU A 31 -7.73 -17.56 -3.39
N PHE A 32 -8.84 -16.89 -3.71
CA PHE A 32 -9.57 -17.10 -4.95
C PHE A 32 -8.76 -16.63 -6.16
N VAL A 33 -8.11 -15.47 -6.05
CA VAL A 33 -7.26 -14.93 -7.11
C VAL A 33 -6.08 -15.87 -7.38
N ILE A 34 -5.46 -16.44 -6.35
CA ILE A 34 -4.39 -17.42 -6.53
C ILE A 34 -4.90 -18.69 -7.23
N ALA A 35 -6.01 -19.25 -6.74
CA ALA A 35 -6.57 -20.49 -7.30
C ALA A 35 -6.92 -20.31 -8.79
N ILE A 36 -7.55 -19.19 -9.16
CA ILE A 36 -7.97 -18.96 -10.54
C ILE A 36 -6.79 -18.65 -11.46
N LEU A 37 -5.77 -17.92 -10.99
CA LEU A 37 -4.57 -17.63 -11.78
C LEU A 37 -3.70 -18.88 -11.99
N ASN A 38 -3.72 -19.82 -11.04
CA ASN A 38 -3.06 -21.12 -11.20
C ASN A 38 -3.81 -22.02 -12.20
N ALA A 39 -5.14 -21.99 -12.20
CA ALA A 39 -5.95 -22.76 -13.15
C ALA A 39 -5.89 -22.18 -14.57
N CYS A 40 -5.94 -20.84 -14.68
CA CYS A 40 -5.98 -20.12 -15.94
C CYS A 40 -5.05 -18.89 -15.89
N PRO A 41 -3.76 -19.05 -16.24
CA PRO A 41 -2.79 -17.94 -16.19
C PRO A 41 -3.10 -16.83 -17.20
N GLU A 42 -3.86 -17.13 -18.25
CA GLU A 42 -4.31 -16.14 -19.24
C GLU A 42 -5.17 -15.02 -18.63
N LEU A 43 -5.81 -15.29 -17.48
CA LEU A 43 -6.65 -14.31 -16.80
C LEU A 43 -5.88 -13.08 -16.29
N VAL A 44 -4.55 -13.15 -16.16
CA VAL A 44 -3.70 -11.98 -15.85
C VAL A 44 -3.87 -10.89 -16.92
N TRP A 45 -4.20 -11.27 -18.15
CA TRP A 45 -4.35 -10.35 -19.26
C TRP A 45 -5.72 -9.69 -19.34
N CYS A 46 -6.67 -10.12 -18.51
CA CYS A 46 -8.03 -9.64 -18.54
C CYS A 46 -8.16 -8.17 -18.15
N VAL A 47 -9.19 -7.58 -18.74
CA VAL A 47 -9.51 -6.16 -18.63
C VAL A 47 -10.98 -6.03 -18.25
N GLU A 48 -11.31 -5.03 -17.43
CA GLU A 48 -12.70 -4.69 -17.17
C GLU A 48 -13.32 -4.01 -18.40
N ASN A 49 -14.29 -4.67 -19.04
CA ASN A 49 -14.94 -4.21 -20.28
C ASN A 49 -15.49 -2.77 -20.21
N SER A 50 -15.93 -2.30 -19.04
CA SER A 50 -16.54 -0.97 -18.91
C SER A 50 -15.54 0.18 -18.88
N THR A 51 -14.37 -0.03 -18.26
CA THR A 51 -13.37 1.01 -18.00
C THR A 51 -12.05 0.77 -18.72
N GLU A 52 -11.92 -0.38 -19.37
CA GLU A 52 -10.66 -0.87 -19.96
C GLU A 52 -9.51 -0.93 -18.95
N ARG A 53 -9.84 -1.17 -17.66
CA ARG A 53 -8.85 -1.22 -16.59
C ARG A 53 -8.29 -2.62 -16.44
N ASN A 54 -6.96 -2.70 -16.40
CA ASN A 54 -6.25 -3.94 -16.09
C ASN A 54 -6.49 -4.35 -14.63
N ILE A 55 -6.36 -5.65 -14.34
CA ILE A 55 -6.45 -6.21 -12.98
C ILE A 55 -5.52 -5.51 -11.97
N PHE A 56 -4.33 -5.07 -12.39
CA PHE A 56 -3.39 -4.30 -11.57
C PHE A 56 -3.97 -2.94 -11.15
N MET A 57 -4.58 -2.22 -12.10
CA MET A 57 -5.22 -0.93 -11.83
C MET A 57 -6.40 -1.09 -10.88
N LEU A 58 -7.18 -2.16 -11.04
CA LEU A 58 -8.29 -2.48 -10.15
C LEU A 58 -7.82 -2.81 -8.73
N ALA A 59 -6.73 -3.57 -8.58
CA ALA A 59 -6.15 -3.84 -7.26
C ALA A 59 -5.70 -2.55 -6.55
N VAL A 60 -5.07 -1.62 -7.28
CA VAL A 60 -4.66 -0.31 -6.74
C VAL A 60 -5.86 0.57 -6.41
N LEU A 61 -6.84 0.64 -7.31
CA LEU A 61 -8.07 1.42 -7.12
C LEU A 61 -8.82 1.01 -5.85
N HIS A 62 -8.83 -0.29 -5.53
CA HIS A 62 -9.51 -0.83 -4.35
C HIS A 62 -8.60 -1.02 -3.12
N ARG A 63 -7.37 -0.48 -3.13
CA ARG A 63 -6.36 -0.62 -2.05
C ARG A 63 -6.10 -2.06 -1.60
N GLN A 64 -6.06 -2.98 -2.56
CA GLN A 64 -5.80 -4.39 -2.29
C GLN A 64 -4.30 -4.68 -2.44
N ASP A 65 -3.52 -4.33 -1.41
CA ASP A 65 -2.06 -4.41 -1.42
C ASP A 65 -1.57 -5.86 -1.47
N GLU A 66 -2.22 -6.79 -0.77
CA GLU A 66 -1.86 -8.22 -0.82
C GLU A 66 -2.12 -8.82 -2.20
N VAL A 67 -3.26 -8.49 -2.82
CA VAL A 67 -3.56 -8.92 -4.20
C VAL A 67 -2.57 -8.31 -5.18
N PHE A 68 -2.25 -7.03 -5.04
CA PHE A 68 -1.26 -6.35 -5.88
C PHE A 68 0.13 -6.98 -5.74
N ARG A 69 0.55 -7.31 -4.52
CA ARG A 69 1.83 -7.97 -4.24
C ARG A 69 1.92 -9.34 -4.93
N LEU A 70 0.83 -10.09 -4.97
CA LEU A 70 0.75 -11.36 -5.70
C LEU A 70 0.83 -11.16 -7.20
N LEU A 71 0.07 -10.21 -7.75
CA LEU A 71 0.09 -9.89 -9.17
C LEU A 71 1.47 -9.40 -9.64
N CYS A 72 2.19 -8.65 -8.80
CA CYS A 72 3.56 -8.20 -9.07
C CYS A 72 4.61 -9.33 -9.16
N LYS A 73 4.30 -10.53 -8.66
CA LYS A 73 5.16 -11.70 -8.86
C LYS A 73 5.04 -12.29 -10.28
N SER A 74 4.00 -11.91 -11.02
CA SER A 74 3.81 -12.36 -12.41
C SER A 74 4.79 -11.70 -13.38
N THR A 75 5.19 -12.43 -14.42
CA THR A 75 6.07 -11.95 -15.50
C THR A 75 5.40 -10.85 -16.35
N ALA A 76 4.07 -10.80 -16.39
CA ALA A 76 3.29 -9.83 -17.15
C ALA A 76 3.29 -8.41 -16.54
N LYS A 77 3.88 -8.21 -15.35
CA LYS A 77 3.82 -6.95 -14.60
C LYS A 77 4.26 -5.74 -15.43
N ASN A 78 5.37 -5.83 -16.16
CA ASN A 78 5.97 -4.68 -16.84
C ASN A 78 5.06 -4.16 -17.97
N SER A 79 4.46 -5.06 -18.73
CA SER A 79 3.51 -4.70 -19.79
C SER A 79 2.24 -4.07 -19.21
N LYS A 80 1.72 -4.62 -18.10
CA LYS A 80 0.45 -4.15 -17.51
C LYS A 80 0.57 -2.86 -16.72
N LEU A 81 1.73 -2.59 -16.11
CA LEU A 81 2.02 -1.34 -15.42
C LEU A 81 2.19 -0.16 -16.38
N ALA A 82 2.64 -0.42 -17.61
CA ALA A 82 2.76 0.59 -18.67
C ALA A 82 1.43 0.92 -19.38
N GLY A 83 0.38 0.13 -19.13
CA GLY A 83 -0.94 0.36 -19.72
C GLY A 83 -1.64 1.60 -19.17
N ALA A 84 -2.58 2.12 -19.94
CA ALA A 84 -3.52 3.18 -19.55
C ALA A 84 -4.96 2.64 -19.63
N ASP A 85 -5.87 3.22 -18.85
CA ASP A 85 -7.30 2.93 -18.96
C ASP A 85 -7.94 3.72 -20.13
N LYS A 86 -9.26 3.56 -20.30
CA LYS A 86 -10.03 4.24 -21.36
C LYS A 86 -9.89 5.77 -21.32
N ASP A 87 -9.70 6.33 -20.13
CA ASP A 87 -9.53 7.77 -19.91
C ASP A 87 -8.04 8.18 -19.95
N SER A 88 -7.18 7.30 -20.44
CA SER A 88 -5.71 7.46 -20.48
C SER A 88 -5.07 7.63 -19.09
N ASN A 89 -5.72 7.17 -18.01
CA ASN A 89 -5.13 7.17 -16.68
C ASN A 89 -4.15 6.01 -16.55
N SER A 90 -2.90 6.33 -16.21
CA SER A 90 -1.95 5.30 -15.78
C SER A 90 -2.26 4.80 -14.37
N ILE A 91 -1.67 3.67 -13.97
CA ILE A 91 -1.84 3.15 -12.61
C ILE A 91 -1.44 4.15 -11.52
N LEU A 92 -0.47 5.02 -11.82
CA LEU A 92 -0.04 6.11 -10.92
C LEU A 92 -1.12 7.20 -10.79
N HIS A 93 -1.79 7.56 -11.88
CA HIS A 93 -2.93 8.49 -11.82
C HIS A 93 -4.05 7.91 -10.96
N ILE A 94 -4.34 6.62 -11.10
CA ILE A 94 -5.35 5.92 -10.29
C ILE A 94 -4.97 5.91 -8.81
N ALA A 95 -3.71 5.63 -8.47
CA ALA A 95 -3.22 5.70 -7.09
C ALA A 95 -3.37 7.11 -6.50
N ALA A 96 -2.98 8.12 -7.27
CA ALA A 96 -3.02 9.52 -6.86
C ALA A 96 -4.44 10.07 -6.73
N MET A 97 -5.41 9.62 -7.53
CA MET A 97 -6.82 10.00 -7.41
C MET A 97 -7.48 9.47 -6.15
N PHE A 98 -6.99 8.37 -5.58
CA PHE A 98 -7.60 7.75 -4.40
C PHE A 98 -7.00 8.26 -3.07
N GLU A 99 -5.81 8.86 -3.09
CA GLU A 99 -5.18 9.50 -1.93
C GLU A 99 -5.80 10.84 -1.43
N PRO A 100 -6.47 11.70 -2.21
CA PRO A 100 -6.84 13.05 -1.75
C PRO A 100 -8.00 13.07 -0.76
N SER A 101 -8.81 12.00 -0.68
CA SER A 101 -10.02 11.98 0.15
C SER A 101 -9.80 11.42 1.57
N ALA A 102 -8.75 10.63 1.81
CA ALA A 102 -8.50 10.01 3.11
C ALA A 102 -7.54 10.79 4.02
N LYS A 103 -6.78 11.74 3.48
CA LYS A 103 -5.77 12.53 4.23
C LYS A 103 -6.15 13.98 4.53
N ARG A 104 -7.38 14.43 4.22
CA ARG A 104 -7.75 15.85 4.35
C ARG A 104 -8.87 16.12 5.35
N ASN A 105 -8.85 15.49 6.53
CA ASN A 105 -9.64 15.96 7.67
C ASN A 105 -8.82 16.09 8.96
N THR A 106 -7.49 16.27 8.86
CA THR A 106 -6.71 16.64 10.05
C THR A 106 -5.51 17.45 9.61
N VAL A 107 -5.73 18.75 9.37
CA VAL A 107 -4.65 19.71 9.61
C VAL A 107 -4.33 19.59 11.10
N PRO A 108 -3.11 19.22 11.51
CA PRO A 108 -2.73 19.33 12.92
C PRO A 108 -2.73 20.82 13.23
N GLY A 109 -3.67 21.29 14.06
CA GLY A 109 -3.70 22.69 14.50
C GLY A 109 -2.38 23.06 15.18
N ALA A 110 -2.04 24.35 15.21
CA ALA A 110 -0.78 24.87 15.75
C ALA A 110 -0.39 24.28 17.13
N ALA A 111 -1.37 23.91 17.96
CA ALA A 111 -1.15 23.24 19.24
C ALA A 111 -0.37 21.91 19.15
N PHE A 112 -0.56 21.11 18.09
CA PHE A 112 0.12 19.82 17.92
C PHE A 112 1.60 19.98 17.53
N LEU A 113 1.93 21.03 16.77
CA LEU A 113 3.32 21.37 16.44
C LEU A 113 4.08 21.85 17.69
N MET A 114 3.41 22.62 18.56
CA MET A 114 3.99 23.10 19.82
C MET A 114 4.27 21.97 20.83
N GLN A 115 3.51 20.85 20.81
CA GLN A 115 3.74 19.75 21.74
C GLN A 115 4.98 18.89 21.39
N ARG A 116 5.34 18.80 20.09
CA ARG A 116 6.63 18.19 19.67
C ARG A 116 7.83 19.05 20.03
N GLU A 117 7.71 20.38 19.92
CA GLU A 117 8.80 21.29 20.28
C GLU A 117 9.06 21.29 21.79
N ALA A 118 8.01 21.27 22.63
CA ALA A 118 8.16 21.16 24.08
C ALA A 118 8.87 19.86 24.52
N GLN A 119 8.53 18.71 23.92
CA GLN A 119 9.23 17.43 24.18
C GLN A 119 10.67 17.42 23.68
N CYS A 120 11.01 18.23 22.69
CA CYS A 120 12.37 18.36 22.17
C CYS A 120 13.25 19.21 23.11
N ILE A 121 12.69 20.29 23.68
CA ILE A 121 13.40 21.18 24.60
C ILE A 121 13.76 20.45 25.92
N ASP A 122 12.83 19.67 26.47
CA ASP A 122 13.04 18.94 27.74
C ASP A 122 14.19 17.91 27.65
N LYS A 123 14.30 17.21 26.51
CA LYS A 123 15.37 16.22 26.27
C LYS A 123 16.73 16.85 25.89
N GLY A 124 16.77 18.14 25.63
CA GLY A 124 17.99 18.91 25.39
C GLY A 124 18.65 19.40 26.68
N LEU A 125 17.85 19.77 27.69
CA LEU A 125 18.36 20.31 28.94
C LEU A 125 18.97 19.22 29.85
N ASN A 126 18.42 18.00 29.82
CA ASN A 126 18.86 16.90 30.67
C ASN A 126 20.15 16.17 30.20
N ARG A 127 20.76 16.62 29.09
CA ARG A 127 22.05 16.08 28.61
C ARG A 127 23.26 16.96 28.92
N SER A 128 23.05 18.22 29.30
CA SER A 128 24.14 19.18 29.54
C SER A 128 24.54 19.30 31.02
N TRP A 129 23.62 19.06 31.96
CA TRP A 129 23.88 19.29 33.40
C TRP A 129 24.35 18.05 34.19
N ALA A 130 24.21 16.83 33.64
CA ALA A 130 24.65 15.60 34.31
C ALA A 130 26.18 15.42 34.33
N GLY A 131 26.94 16.28 33.66
CA GLY A 131 28.41 16.21 33.59
C GLY A 131 29.18 17.14 34.53
N PHE A 132 28.52 18.04 35.28
CA PHE A 132 29.22 19.09 36.04
C PHE A 132 29.09 19.02 37.57
N VAL A 133 28.32 18.07 38.13
CA VAL A 133 28.23 17.89 39.59
C VAL A 133 28.59 16.46 39.95
N GLY A 134 29.90 16.20 40.01
CA GLY A 134 30.39 14.87 40.40
C GLY A 134 31.90 14.71 40.32
N LEU A 135 32.71 15.65 40.86
CA LEU A 135 34.08 15.35 41.30
C LEU A 135 34.65 16.46 42.20
N SER A 136 34.60 16.28 43.52
CA SER A 136 35.66 16.62 44.50
C SER A 136 35.08 16.81 45.89
N VAL A 137 35.04 15.75 46.70
CA VAL A 137 35.50 15.76 48.10
C VAL A 137 35.85 14.31 48.46
N ALA A 138 37.13 13.97 48.42
CA ALA A 138 37.73 12.91 49.24
C ALA A 138 39.25 12.91 49.05
N GLY A 139 39.99 13.28 50.10
CA GLY A 139 41.39 12.88 50.24
C GLY A 139 42.40 14.00 50.44
N ILE A 140 42.39 14.67 51.61
CA ILE A 140 43.63 15.05 52.30
C ILE A 140 43.43 14.67 53.77
N GLY A 141 44.23 13.69 54.20
CA GLY A 141 44.19 13.12 55.55
C GLY A 141 44.79 14.02 56.61
N GLU A 142 44.39 13.76 57.85
CA GLU A 142 45.03 14.22 59.09
C GLU A 142 46.43 13.60 59.25
N VAL A 143 47.34 14.35 59.91
CA VAL A 143 48.52 14.01 60.75
C VAL A 143 49.36 15.30 60.77
N GLU A 144 49.96 15.85 61.82
CA GLU A 144 50.03 15.73 63.29
C GLU A 144 50.99 16.88 63.72
N GLU A 145 51.11 17.12 65.01
CA GLU A 145 51.79 18.23 65.72
C GLU A 145 53.25 18.52 65.34
N ASP A 146 53.63 19.81 65.39
CA ASP A 146 54.67 20.40 66.28
C ASP A 146 54.69 21.94 66.16
#